data_AF-A0A6G8G3E2-F1
#
_entry.id   AF-A0A6G8G3E2-F1
#
_cell.length_a   1.000
_cell.length_b   1.000
_cell.length_c   1.000
_cell.angle_alpha   90.00
_cell.angle_beta   90.00
_cell.angle_gamma   90.00
#
_symmetry.space_group_name_H-M   'P 1'
#
loop_
_entity.id
_entity.type
_entity.pdbx_description
1 polymer ?
#
loop_
_entity_poly.entity_id
_entity_poly.type
_entity_poly.pdbx_seq_one_letter_code
_entity_poly.pdbx_strand_id
1 'polypeptide(L)'
;MSETSETAMHLPPPHTRRELFAKFVAWCLVGKAAADGTGYAYGGNAVATSDSFALLRTVPGGMHSWGVLLLAGAIAVAWAIGRDGRGHPRALNITLTVGVVFYLVYAGLVAGSWVALHRIPAWGAPSTPLLLACLYYGCARQFAPSRRTWADRLLEWIRGLLPARSNRGRG
;
A
#
# COMPACT_ATOMS: atom_id res chain seq x y z
N MET A 1 48.52 -5.61 -30.34
CA MET A 1 47.10 -5.90 -30.61
C MET A 1 46.36 -5.62 -29.32
N SER A 2 45.54 -4.57 -29.32
CA SER A 2 44.84 -4.07 -28.14
C SER A 2 43.67 -4.97 -27.79
N GLU A 3 43.74 -5.65 -26.65
CA GLU A 3 42.58 -6.27 -26.01
C GLU A 3 41.63 -5.15 -25.56
N THR A 4 40.66 -4.84 -26.41
CA THR A 4 39.44 -4.17 -25.98
C THR A 4 38.68 -5.16 -25.10
N SER A 5 39.02 -5.15 -23.80
CA SER A 5 38.14 -5.67 -22.75
C SER A 5 36.85 -4.88 -22.81
N GLU A 6 35.91 -5.34 -23.63
CA GLU A 6 34.50 -5.04 -23.46
C GLU A 6 34.13 -5.50 -22.06
N THR A 7 34.15 -4.54 -21.12
CA THR A 7 33.35 -4.58 -19.90
C THR A 7 31.90 -4.74 -20.34
N ALA A 8 31.51 -5.98 -20.64
CA ALA A 8 30.13 -6.37 -20.81
C ALA A 8 29.46 -6.05 -19.48
N MET A 9 28.74 -4.92 -19.46
CA MET A 9 27.97 -4.46 -18.33
C MET A 9 27.00 -5.58 -17.97
N HIS A 10 27.37 -6.39 -16.96
CA HIS A 10 26.67 -7.61 -16.62
C HIS A 10 25.36 -7.21 -15.94
N LEU A 11 24.35 -6.92 -16.76
CA LEU A 11 23.04 -6.52 -16.27
C LEU A 11 22.48 -7.65 -15.42
N PRO A 12 22.04 -7.36 -14.18
CA PRO A 12 21.48 -8.40 -13.34
C PRO A 12 20.26 -9.03 -14.02
N PRO A 13 20.00 -10.32 -13.76
CA PRO A 13 18.92 -11.03 -14.41
C PRO A 13 17.58 -10.31 -14.15
N PRO A 14 16.61 -10.43 -15.07
CA PRO A 14 15.41 -9.59 -15.09
C PRO A 14 14.55 -9.67 -13.82
N HIS A 15 14.62 -10.77 -13.08
CA HIS A 15 13.94 -10.91 -11.79
C HIS A 15 14.57 -10.03 -10.71
N THR A 16 15.90 -9.98 -10.64
CA THR A 16 16.66 -9.15 -9.69
C THR A 16 16.44 -7.66 -9.93
N ARG A 17 16.35 -7.23 -11.20
CA ARG A 17 16.04 -5.82 -11.54
C ARG A 17 14.66 -5.39 -11.06
N ARG A 18 13.65 -6.24 -11.24
CA ARG A 18 12.29 -5.98 -10.76
C ARG A 18 12.25 -5.88 -9.24
N GLU A 19 12.92 -6.80 -8.55
CA GLU A 19 13.00 -6.83 -7.10
C GLU A 19 13.70 -5.57 -6.54
N LEU A 20 14.84 -5.17 -7.12
CA LEU A 20 15.54 -3.93 -6.74
C LEU A 20 14.66 -2.71 -6.94
N PHE A 21 13.95 -2.63 -8.07
CA PHE A 21 13.00 -1.56 -8.33
C PHE A 21 11.85 -1.55 -7.31
N ALA A 22 11.30 -2.71 -6.96
CA ALA A 22 10.26 -2.81 -5.94
C ALA A 22 10.75 -2.39 -4.54
N LYS A 23 12.01 -2.70 -4.18
CA LYS A 23 12.64 -2.21 -2.94
C LYS A 23 12.82 -0.70 -2.96
N PHE A 24 13.24 -0.15 -4.10
CA PHE A 24 13.34 1.30 -4.28
C PHE A 24 11.98 1.98 -4.10
N VAL A 25 10.93 1.47 -4.77
CA VAL A 25 9.57 1.98 -4.61
C VAL A 25 9.11 1.85 -3.15
N ALA A 26 9.38 0.72 -2.48
CA ALA A 26 9.05 0.55 -1.06
C ALA A 26 9.74 1.57 -0.16
N TRP A 27 11.00 1.93 -0.43
CA TRP A 27 11.68 3.02 0.28
C TRP A 27 11.05 4.39 0.01
N CYS A 28 10.64 4.67 -1.23
CA CYS A 28 9.88 5.89 -1.52
C CYS A 28 8.55 5.94 -0.76
N LEU A 29 7.86 4.80 -0.62
CA LEU A 29 6.63 4.69 0.16
C LEU A 29 6.86 4.94 1.65
N VAL A 30 7.99 4.46 2.22
CA VAL A 30 8.42 4.79 3.59
C VAL A 30 8.60 6.30 3.74
N GLY A 31 9.35 6.93 2.83
CA GLY A 31 9.59 8.38 2.88
C GLY A 31 8.30 9.19 2.80
N LYS A 32 7.38 8.83 1.90
CA LYS A 32 6.09 9.47 1.77
C LYS A 32 5.23 9.30 3.03
N ALA A 33 5.14 8.08 3.55
CA ALA A 33 4.39 7.80 4.77
C ALA A 33 4.97 8.53 5.99
N ALA A 34 6.29 8.64 6.09
CA ALA A 34 6.94 9.40 7.14
C ALA A 34 6.66 10.90 7.02
N ALA A 35 6.74 11.47 5.82
CA ALA A 35 6.43 12.88 5.58
C ALA A 35 4.97 13.22 5.93
N ASP A 36 4.02 12.43 5.42
CA ASP A 36 2.59 12.61 5.73
C ASP A 36 2.31 12.39 7.21
N GLY A 37 2.89 11.34 7.78
CA GLY A 37 2.73 10.97 9.17
C GLY A 37 3.20 12.07 10.12
N THR A 38 4.36 12.65 9.84
CA THR A 38 4.90 13.80 10.58
C THR A 38 3.99 15.02 10.42
N GLY A 39 3.54 15.30 9.19
CA GLY A 39 2.63 16.42 8.91
C GLY A 39 1.30 16.33 9.66
N TYR A 40 0.74 15.13 9.80
CA TYR A 40 -0.52 14.91 10.53
C TYR A 40 -0.34 14.80 12.05
N ALA A 41 0.76 14.20 12.53
CA ALA A 41 1.02 14.02 13.95
C ALA A 41 1.37 15.34 14.65
N TYR A 42 2.11 16.23 13.99
CA TYR A 42 2.63 17.46 14.59
C TYR A 42 1.95 18.73 14.07
N GLY A 43 0.80 18.61 13.39
CA GLY A 43 -0.03 19.74 12.98
C GLY A 43 0.51 20.58 11.82
N GLY A 44 1.54 20.10 11.11
CA GLY A 44 2.19 20.84 10.02
C GLY A 44 1.48 20.76 8.65
N ASN A 45 0.47 19.91 8.48
CA ASN A 45 -0.14 19.69 7.17
C ASN A 45 -1.46 20.46 7.00
N ALA A 46 -1.42 21.61 6.32
CA ALA A 46 -2.59 22.43 6.00
C ALA A 46 -3.66 21.67 5.18
N VAL A 47 -3.29 20.59 4.49
CA VAL A 47 -4.25 19.75 3.74
C VAL A 47 -5.24 19.03 4.66
N ALA A 48 -4.82 18.75 5.91
CA ALA A 48 -5.61 18.05 6.93
C ALA A 48 -6.83 18.85 7.43
N THR A 49 -6.84 20.17 7.22
CA THR A 49 -7.97 21.04 7.61
C THR A 49 -9.05 21.12 6.53
N SER A 50 -8.80 20.60 5.33
CA SER A 50 -9.78 20.62 4.25
C SER A 50 -10.98 19.68 4.49
N ASP A 51 -12.11 20.00 3.87
CA ASP A 51 -13.36 19.25 4.02
C ASP A 51 -13.27 17.79 3.56
N SER A 52 -12.37 17.49 2.62
CA SER A 52 -12.10 16.14 2.13
C SER A 52 -11.60 15.18 3.22
N PHE A 53 -11.16 15.71 4.38
CA PHE A 53 -10.69 14.91 5.51
C PHE A 53 -11.63 14.99 6.72
N ALA A 54 -12.86 15.44 6.54
CA ALA A 54 -13.82 15.60 7.64
C ALA A 54 -14.07 14.28 8.40
N LEU A 55 -14.30 13.15 7.70
CA LEU A 55 -14.48 11.85 8.38
C LEU A 55 -13.19 11.32 9.03
N LEU A 56 -12.02 11.69 8.51
CA LEU A 56 -10.75 11.31 9.13
C LEU A 56 -10.56 12.03 10.47
N ARG A 57 -11.11 13.25 10.61
CA ARG A 57 -11.12 14.02 11.86
C ARG A 57 -12.09 13.49 12.91
N THR A 58 -13.11 12.71 12.53
CA THR A 58 -14.09 12.16 13.48
C THR A 58 -13.63 10.84 14.14
N VAL A 59 -12.55 10.24 13.65
CA VAL A 59 -11.92 9.06 14.28
C VAL A 59 -11.32 9.44 15.64
N PRO A 60 -11.38 8.58 16.67
CA PRO A 60 -10.75 8.86 17.96
C PRO A 60 -9.26 9.23 17.84
N GLY A 61 -8.90 10.39 18.41
CA GLY A 61 -7.56 11.01 18.29
C GLY A 61 -7.29 11.73 16.96
N GLY A 62 -8.30 11.83 16.08
CA GLY A 62 -8.32 12.68 14.89
C GLY A 62 -7.14 12.46 13.94
N MET A 63 -6.66 13.54 13.34
CA MET A 63 -5.53 13.50 12.40
C MET A 63 -4.22 13.05 13.06
N HIS A 64 -4.06 13.29 14.36
CA HIS A 64 -2.88 12.85 15.10
C HIS A 64 -2.74 11.32 15.08
N SER A 65 -3.82 10.59 15.36
CA SER A 65 -3.86 9.13 15.27
C SER A 65 -3.46 8.62 13.88
N TRP A 66 -3.98 9.24 12.83
CA TRP A 66 -3.62 8.89 11.45
C TRP A 66 -2.13 9.14 11.16
N GLY A 67 -1.58 10.24 11.69
CA GLY A 67 -0.16 10.54 11.60
C GLY A 67 0.72 9.49 12.26
N VAL A 68 0.34 9.08 13.48
CA VAL A 68 1.03 8.02 14.24
C VAL A 68 0.95 6.67 13.49
N LEU A 69 -0.21 6.32 12.94
CA LEU A 69 -0.37 5.08 12.16
C LEU A 69 0.49 5.07 10.90
N LEU A 70 0.60 6.21 10.20
CA LEU A 70 1.48 6.34 9.03
C LEU A 70 2.96 6.22 9.40
N LEU A 71 3.38 6.85 10.51
CA LEU A 71 4.76 6.72 11.02
C LEU A 71 5.06 5.27 11.43
N ALA A 72 4.14 4.62 12.16
CA ALA A 72 4.27 3.22 12.53
C ALA A 72 4.35 2.31 11.29
N GLY A 73 3.53 2.57 10.27
CA GLY A 73 3.58 1.88 8.98
C GLY A 73 4.93 2.07 8.27
N ALA A 74 5.45 3.30 8.23
CA ALA A 74 6.76 3.61 7.65
C ALA A 74 7.89 2.83 8.34
N ILE A 75 7.89 2.81 9.68
CA ILE A 75 8.86 2.06 10.49
C ILE A 75 8.72 0.55 10.22
N ALA A 76 7.50 0.03 10.16
CA ALA A 76 7.24 -1.39 9.91
C ALA A 76 7.75 -1.82 8.51
N VAL A 77 7.54 -0.99 7.48
CA VAL A 77 8.02 -1.27 6.12
C VAL A 77 9.55 -1.19 6.08
N ALA A 78 10.16 -0.17 6.65
CA ALA A 78 11.63 -0.05 6.71
C ALA A 78 12.28 -1.23 7.44
N TRP A 79 11.71 -1.65 8.57
CA TRP A 79 12.14 -2.83 9.31
C TRP A 79 12.01 -4.11 8.47
N ALA A 80 10.89 -4.25 7.75
CA ALA A 80 10.65 -5.43 6.92
C ALA A 80 11.60 -5.49 5.71
N ILE A 81 11.97 -4.35 5.11
CA ILE A 81 13.02 -4.27 4.08
C ILE A 81 14.37 -4.74 4.66
N GLY A 82 14.73 -4.29 5.86
CA GLY A 82 15.96 -4.71 6.54
C GLY A 82 16.00 -6.21 6.87
N ARG A 83 14.84 -6.82 7.14
CA ARG A 83 14.69 -8.27 7.35
C ARG A 83 14.72 -9.07 6.05
N ASP A 84 14.18 -8.54 4.97
CA ASP A 84 14.19 -9.18 3.65
C ASP A 84 15.62 -9.45 3.17
N GLY A 85 16.54 -8.49 3.38
CA GLY A 85 17.97 -8.67 3.11
C GLY A 85 18.65 -9.81 3.89
N ARG A 86 17.97 -10.38 4.90
CA ARG A 86 18.42 -11.54 5.69
C ARG A 86 17.63 -12.81 5.35
N GLY A 87 17.01 -12.89 4.17
CA GLY A 87 16.31 -14.09 3.68
C GLY A 87 14.88 -14.28 4.20
N HIS A 88 14.21 -13.23 4.68
CA HIS A 88 12.86 -13.30 5.25
C HIS A 88 11.82 -12.48 4.44
N PRO A 89 11.52 -12.84 3.18
CA PRO A 89 10.65 -12.05 2.30
C PRO A 89 9.19 -11.97 2.73
N ARG A 90 8.76 -12.88 3.62
CA ARG A 90 7.37 -12.92 4.12
C ARG A 90 6.99 -11.67 4.90
N ALA A 91 7.92 -11.13 5.69
CA ALA A 91 7.65 -9.95 6.51
C ALA A 91 7.34 -8.74 5.63
N LEU A 92 8.14 -8.51 4.58
CA LEU A 92 7.94 -7.39 3.66
C LEU A 92 6.61 -7.49 2.91
N ASN A 93 6.26 -8.67 2.41
CA ASN A 93 4.98 -8.88 1.74
C ASN A 93 3.77 -8.61 2.67
N ILE A 94 3.82 -9.12 3.92
CA ILE A 94 2.74 -8.88 4.89
C ILE A 94 2.59 -7.39 5.16
N THR A 95 3.68 -6.69 5.47
CA THR A 95 3.63 -5.26 5.76
C THR A 95 3.13 -4.45 4.57
N LEU A 96 3.56 -4.78 3.36
CA LEU A 96 3.08 -4.11 2.16
C LEU A 96 1.59 -4.37 1.92
N THR A 97 1.10 -5.58 2.19
CA THR A 97 -0.32 -5.95 2.06
C THR A 97 -1.18 -5.21 3.09
N VAL A 98 -0.73 -5.12 4.34
CA VAL A 98 -1.37 -4.31 5.37
C VAL A 98 -1.44 -2.84 4.93
N GLY A 99 -0.36 -2.34 4.31
CA GLY A 99 -0.34 -1.01 3.69
C GLY A 99 -1.42 -0.83 2.62
N VAL A 100 -1.63 -1.81 1.73
CA VAL A 100 -2.73 -1.75 0.73
C VAL A 100 -4.07 -1.56 1.41
N VAL A 101 -4.39 -2.41 2.40
CA VAL A 101 -5.68 -2.35 3.11
C VAL A 101 -5.84 -1.01 3.81
N PHE A 102 -4.79 -0.53 4.49
CA PHE A 102 -4.78 0.76 5.16
C PHE A 102 -5.10 1.91 4.20
N TYR A 103 -4.41 1.99 3.06
CA TYR A 103 -4.62 3.07 2.09
C TYR A 103 -5.98 2.96 1.35
N LEU A 104 -6.54 1.76 1.19
CA LEU A 104 -7.91 1.59 0.69
C LEU A 104 -8.95 2.10 1.69
N VAL A 105 -8.77 1.79 2.98
CA VAL A 105 -9.63 2.34 4.05
C VAL A 105 -9.51 3.86 4.10
N TYR A 106 -8.28 4.38 4.02
CA TYR A 106 -8.03 5.82 3.96
C TYR A 106 -8.76 6.46 2.76
N ALA A 107 -8.60 5.91 1.56
CA ALA A 107 -9.29 6.39 0.37
C ALA A 107 -10.82 6.34 0.51
N GLY A 108 -11.35 5.27 1.10
CA GLY A 108 -12.77 5.12 1.38
C GLY A 108 -13.31 6.19 2.33
N LEU A 109 -12.56 6.56 3.37
CA LEU A 109 -12.94 7.63 4.30
C LEU A 109 -12.89 9.03 3.65
N VAL A 110 -11.90 9.29 2.79
CA VAL A 110 -11.83 10.53 2.00
C VAL A 110 -13.02 10.61 1.05
N ALA A 111 -13.30 9.54 0.30
CA ALA A 111 -14.44 9.49 -0.62
C ALA A 111 -15.79 9.58 0.11
N GLY A 112 -15.91 8.91 1.26
CA GLY A 112 -17.11 8.96 2.10
C GLY A 112 -17.38 10.37 2.65
N SER A 113 -16.32 11.16 2.89
CA SER A 113 -16.46 12.56 3.33
C SER A 113 -17.19 13.40 2.28
N TRP A 114 -17.04 13.09 0.99
CA TRP A 114 -17.76 13.79 -0.07
C TRP A 114 -19.25 13.44 -0.10
N VAL A 115 -19.57 12.16 0.10
CA VAL A 115 -20.96 11.70 0.19
C VAL A 115 -21.65 12.33 1.40
N ALA A 116 -20.97 12.36 2.55
CA ALA A 116 -21.50 12.90 3.79
C ALA A 116 -21.67 14.43 3.79
N LEU A 117 -20.87 15.16 3.00
CA LEU A 117 -20.88 16.63 2.97
C LEU A 117 -21.60 17.23 1.74
N HIS A 118 -22.13 16.41 0.83
CA HIS A 118 -22.80 16.85 -0.41
C HIS A 118 -22.01 17.87 -1.25
N ARG A 119 -20.66 17.83 -1.22
CA ARG A 119 -19.79 18.76 -1.97
C ARG A 119 -19.18 18.11 -3.21
N ILE A 120 -18.88 18.93 -4.22
CA ILE A 120 -18.26 18.51 -5.49
C ILE A 120 -16.89 17.88 -5.20
N PRO A 121 -16.62 16.66 -5.72
CA PRO A 121 -15.41 15.91 -5.40
C PRO A 121 -14.19 16.55 -6.06
N ALA A 122 -13.29 17.11 -5.26
CA ALA A 122 -11.93 17.37 -5.72
C ALA A 122 -11.18 16.04 -5.83
N TRP A 123 -11.27 15.37 -6.98
CA TRP A 123 -10.68 14.04 -7.26
C TRP A 123 -9.22 13.87 -6.86
N GLY A 124 -8.46 14.96 -6.72
CA GLY A 124 -7.10 14.97 -6.19
C GLY A 124 -6.97 14.39 -4.76
N ALA A 125 -8.00 14.47 -3.92
CA ALA A 125 -7.91 14.04 -2.52
C ALA A 125 -7.83 12.50 -2.35
N PRO A 126 -8.69 11.66 -2.96
CA PRO A 126 -8.59 10.21 -2.86
C PRO A 126 -7.68 9.59 -3.92
N SER A 127 -7.31 10.30 -4.99
CA SER A 127 -6.40 9.75 -6.00
C SER A 127 -5.03 9.44 -5.40
N THR A 128 -4.57 10.24 -4.43
CA THR A 128 -3.30 10.02 -3.74
C THR A 128 -3.30 8.73 -2.90
N PRO A 129 -4.23 8.48 -1.95
CA PRO A 129 -4.28 7.22 -1.23
C PRO A 129 -4.56 6.01 -2.13
N LEU A 130 -5.35 6.16 -3.20
CA LEU A 130 -5.55 5.08 -4.19
C LEU A 130 -4.25 4.74 -4.94
N LEU A 131 -3.50 5.74 -5.39
CA LEU A 131 -2.20 5.55 -6.04
C LEU A 131 -1.22 4.84 -5.09
N LEU A 132 -1.19 5.25 -3.81
CA LEU A 132 -0.37 4.59 -2.80
C LEU A 132 -0.79 3.14 -2.61
N ALA A 133 -2.09 2.84 -2.49
CA ALA A 133 -2.57 1.46 -2.42
C ALA A 133 -2.12 0.61 -3.62
N CYS A 134 -2.17 1.16 -4.84
CA CYS A 134 -1.68 0.51 -6.05
C CYS A 134 -0.17 0.24 -6.01
N LEU A 135 0.64 1.21 -5.56
CA LEU A 135 2.08 1.04 -5.43
C LEU A 135 2.45 -0.01 -4.37
N TYR A 136 1.78 0.00 -3.22
CA TYR A 136 1.91 -1.02 -2.19
C TYR A 136 1.57 -2.41 -2.73
N TYR A 137 0.48 -2.53 -3.49
CA TYR A 137 0.06 -3.79 -4.10
C TYR A 137 1.05 -4.30 -5.15
N GLY A 138 1.54 -3.39 -6.02
CA GLY A 138 2.57 -3.69 -7.01
C GLY A 138 3.85 -4.23 -6.37
N CYS A 139 4.29 -3.62 -5.27
CA CYS A 139 5.42 -4.10 -4.49
C CYS A 139 5.12 -5.46 -3.83
N ALA A 140 3.98 -5.60 -3.14
CA ALA A 140 3.59 -6.83 -2.44
C ALA A 140 3.57 -8.06 -3.38
N ARG A 141 3.07 -7.89 -4.62
CA ARG A 141 3.07 -8.97 -5.62
C ARG A 141 4.46 -9.46 -5.99
N GLN A 142 5.49 -8.61 -5.94
CA GLN A 142 6.85 -9.04 -6.25
C GLN A 142 7.48 -9.89 -5.14
N PHE A 143 7.07 -9.67 -3.89
CA PHE A 143 7.58 -10.39 -2.71
C PHE A 143 6.67 -11.56 -2.29
N ALA A 144 5.68 -11.93 -3.10
CA ALA A 144 4.75 -13.01 -2.78
C ALA A 144 5.43 -14.39 -2.86
N PRO A 145 5.51 -15.16 -1.75
CA PRO A 145 6.22 -16.44 -1.70
C PRO A 145 5.55 -17.58 -2.47
N SER A 146 4.36 -17.36 -3.05
CA SER A 146 3.67 -18.34 -3.91
C SER A 146 2.77 -17.60 -4.90
N ARG A 147 2.68 -18.08 -6.15
CA ARG A 147 1.79 -17.52 -7.19
C ARG A 147 0.31 -17.45 -6.80
N ARG A 148 -0.12 -18.10 -5.71
CA ARG A 148 -1.39 -17.84 -5.04
C ARG A 148 -1.26 -16.62 -4.15
N THR A 149 -1.71 -15.49 -4.67
CA THR A 149 -1.76 -14.24 -3.93
C THR A 149 -2.77 -14.36 -2.78
N TRP A 150 -2.60 -13.54 -1.74
CA TRP A 150 -3.63 -13.39 -0.70
C TRP A 150 -4.96 -12.92 -1.28
N ALA A 151 -4.94 -12.24 -2.44
CA ALA A 151 -6.14 -11.89 -3.20
C ALA A 151 -6.86 -13.14 -3.73
N ASP A 152 -6.14 -14.18 -4.17
CA ASP A 152 -6.75 -15.47 -4.51
C ASP A 152 -7.40 -16.12 -3.29
N ARG A 153 -6.77 -16.04 -2.12
CA ARG A 153 -7.34 -16.55 -0.86
C ARG A 153 -8.54 -15.73 -0.38
N LEU A 154 -8.51 -14.41 -0.56
CA LEU A 154 -9.61 -13.51 -0.24
C LEU A 154 -10.79 -13.77 -1.18
N LEU A 155 -10.53 -13.97 -2.48
CA LEU A 155 -11.55 -14.31 -3.47
C LEU A 155 -12.11 -15.72 -3.23
N GLU A 156 -11.29 -16.69 -2.83
CA GLU A 156 -11.75 -18.00 -2.37
C GLU A 156 -12.64 -17.88 -1.14
N TRP A 157 -12.25 -17.06 -0.15
CA TRP A 157 -13.03 -16.82 1.04
C TRP A 157 -14.37 -16.13 0.74
N ILE A 158 -14.37 -15.09 -0.11
CA ILE A 158 -15.59 -14.42 -0.60
C ILE A 158 -16.48 -15.40 -1.37
N ARG A 159 -15.91 -16.26 -2.23
CA ARG A 159 -16.66 -17.31 -2.94
C ARG A 159 -17.24 -18.36 -1.98
N GLY A 160 -16.53 -18.67 -0.90
CA GLY A 160 -17.01 -19.57 0.16
C GLY A 160 -18.15 -18.99 1.00
N LEU A 161 -18.27 -17.66 1.06
CA LEU A 161 -19.37 -16.96 1.74
C LEU A 161 -20.63 -16.81 0.87
N LEU A 162 -20.53 -16.97 -0.44
CA LEU A 162 -21.70 -16.97 -1.32
C LEU A 162 -22.41 -18.32 -1.17
N PRO A 163 -23.70 -18.35 -0.80
CA PRO A 163 -24.44 -19.60 -0.72
C PRO A 163 -24.40 -20.26 -2.09
N ALA A 164 -23.87 -21.48 -2.14
CA ALA A 164 -23.87 -22.28 -3.35
C ALA A 164 -25.32 -22.34 -3.84
N ARG A 165 -25.60 -21.74 -5.01
CA ARG A 165 -26.89 -21.94 -5.68
C ARG A 165 -27.02 -23.44 -5.91
N SER A 166 -27.77 -24.11 -5.04
CA SER A 166 -28.18 -25.49 -5.23
C SER A 166 -29.15 -25.48 -6.41
N ASN A 167 -28.63 -25.62 -7.63
CA ASN A 167 -29.46 -25.99 -8.75
C ASN A 167 -29.77 -27.50 -8.63
N ARG A 168 -30.53 -27.86 -7.58
CA ARG A 168 -31.41 -29.02 -7.62
C ARG A 168 -32.62 -28.61 -8.46
N GLY A 169 -32.45 -28.72 -9.75
CA GLY A 169 -33.53 -28.67 -10.73
C GLY A 169 -33.37 -29.85 -11.67
N ARG A 170 -33.56 -31.07 -11.14
CA ARG A 170 -34.06 -32.18 -11.96
C ARG A 170 -35.58 -32.05 -11.97
N GLY A 171 -36.12 -31.95 -13.17
CA GLY A 171 -37.52 -32.10 -13.54
C GLY A 171 -37.52 -32.33 -15.03
#